data_AF-A0A9E5RHV5-F1
#
_entry.id   AF-A0A9E5RHV5-F1
#
_cell.length_a   1.000
_cell.length_b   1.000
_cell.length_c   1.000
_cell.angle_alpha   90.00
_cell.angle_beta   90.00
_cell.angle_gamma   90.00
#
_symmetry.space_group_name_H-M   'P 1'
#
loop_
_entity.id
_entity.type
_entity.pdbx_description
1 polymer ?
#
loop_
_entity_poly.entity_id
_entity_poly.type
_entity_poly.pdbx_seq_one_letter_code
_entity_poly.pdbx_strand_id
1 'polypeptide(L)'
;MTSTPTATDPTLRQGSSGAAVSKLQQLLNTKGANITVDGDFGSATRAAVLKFQQQNGLVADGIVGTQTWQALRRGGNAPIQLTDAAIYYEPSKYFYQKEAFEWLQSQISSSALEEFARRWRNLR
;
A
#
# COMPACT_ATOMS: atom_id res chain seq x y z
N MET A 1 3.34 -18.22 -28.89
CA MET A 1 2.49 -17.05 -28.59
C MET A 1 2.27 -17.01 -27.09
N THR A 2 2.77 -15.98 -26.39
CA THR A 2 2.18 -15.33 -25.19
C THR A 2 3.29 -14.60 -24.42
N SER A 3 3.42 -13.31 -24.67
CA SER A 3 4.04 -12.36 -23.74
C SER A 3 3.03 -11.24 -23.58
N THR A 4 2.07 -11.39 -22.66
CA THR A 4 1.23 -10.26 -22.27
C THR A 4 2.08 -9.37 -21.36
N PRO A 5 2.41 -8.14 -21.77
CA PRO A 5 3.15 -7.22 -20.93
C PRO A 5 2.30 -6.94 -19.69
N THR A 6 2.90 -7.09 -18.51
CA THR A 6 2.30 -6.73 -17.23
C THR A 6 1.91 -5.26 -17.31
N ALA A 7 0.61 -4.95 -17.34
CA ALA A 7 0.14 -3.58 -17.42
C ALA A 7 0.51 -2.85 -16.11
N THR A 8 1.64 -2.15 -16.12
CA THR A 8 2.04 -1.24 -15.05
C THR A 8 0.96 -0.17 -14.94
N ASP A 9 0.34 -0.03 -13.77
CA ASP A 9 -0.68 1.01 -13.62
C ASP A 9 -0.08 2.39 -13.82
N PRO A 10 -0.80 3.29 -14.50
CA PRO A 10 -0.31 4.62 -14.77
C PRO A 10 -0.20 5.42 -13.47
N THR A 11 0.82 6.28 -13.41
CA THR A 11 0.89 7.32 -12.38
C THR A 11 -0.23 8.33 -12.63
N LEU A 12 -1.18 8.43 -11.71
CA LEU A 12 -2.28 9.40 -11.80
C LEU A 12 -2.08 10.56 -10.85
N ARG A 13 -2.48 11.76 -11.27
CA ARG A 13 -2.46 13.00 -10.48
C ARG A 13 -3.60 13.91 -10.92
N GLN A 14 -3.79 15.02 -10.22
CA GLN A 14 -4.79 16.01 -10.60
C GLN A 14 -4.62 16.44 -12.07
N GLY A 15 -5.73 16.46 -12.80
CA GLY A 15 -5.77 16.70 -14.25
C GLY A 15 -5.63 15.45 -15.12
N SER A 16 -5.29 14.28 -14.57
CA SER A 16 -5.43 13.00 -15.29
C SER A 16 -6.91 12.69 -15.57
N SER A 17 -7.19 11.98 -16.66
CA SER A 17 -8.54 11.50 -16.98
C SER A 17 -8.54 10.14 -17.66
N GLY A 18 -9.72 9.53 -17.79
CA GLY A 18 -9.96 8.27 -18.50
C GLY A 18 -10.15 7.05 -17.60
N ALA A 19 -10.16 5.86 -18.20
CA ALA A 19 -10.56 4.61 -17.53
C ALA A 19 -9.74 4.27 -16.28
N ALA A 20 -8.45 4.65 -16.26
CA ALA A 20 -7.61 4.46 -15.07
C ALA A 20 -8.07 5.31 -13.88
N VAL A 21 -8.55 6.53 -14.12
CA VAL A 21 -9.10 7.40 -13.08
C VAL A 21 -10.46 6.86 -12.60
N SER A 22 -11.32 6.38 -13.50
CA SER A 22 -12.58 5.74 -13.10
C SER A 22 -12.32 4.54 -12.18
N LYS A 23 -11.32 3.72 -12.51
CA LYS A 23 -10.89 2.58 -11.67
C LYS A 23 -10.36 3.04 -10.30
N LEU A 24 -9.56 4.11 -10.27
CA LEU A 24 -9.10 4.73 -9.02
C LEU A 24 -10.28 5.17 -8.15
N GLN A 25 -11.25 5.90 -8.72
CA GLN A 25 -12.42 6.41 -8.01
C GLN A 25 -13.28 5.27 -7.47
N GLN A 26 -13.50 4.20 -8.25
CA GLN A 26 -14.19 2.99 -7.78
C GLN A 26 -13.49 2.38 -6.57
N LEU A 27 -12.17 2.20 -6.62
CA LEU A 27 -11.41 1.66 -5.50
C LEU A 27 -11.48 2.58 -4.28
N LEU A 28 -11.32 3.89 -4.42
CA LEU A 28 -11.48 4.85 -3.33
C LEU A 28 -12.88 4.76 -2.69
N ASN A 29 -13.93 4.55 -3.48
CA ASN A 29 -15.28 4.34 -2.98
C ASN A 29 -15.44 3.03 -2.20
N THR A 30 -14.78 1.95 -2.61
CA THR A 30 -14.70 0.73 -1.78
C THR A 30 -13.99 0.96 -0.44
N LYS A 31 -13.22 2.04 -0.31
CA LYS A 31 -12.56 2.49 0.93
C LYS A 31 -13.35 3.57 1.67
N GLY A 32 -14.58 3.87 1.24
CA GLY A 32 -15.46 4.83 1.91
C GLY A 32 -15.25 6.29 1.52
N ALA A 33 -14.63 6.58 0.37
CA ALA A 33 -14.44 7.96 -0.10
C ALA A 33 -15.75 8.65 -0.56
N ASN A 34 -16.74 7.88 -1.05
CA ASN A 34 -18.04 8.37 -1.52
C ASN A 34 -17.95 9.56 -2.51
N ILE A 35 -17.09 9.44 -3.53
CA ILE A 35 -16.91 10.42 -4.61
C ILE A 35 -17.56 9.94 -5.93
N THR A 36 -17.83 10.87 -6.85
CA THR A 36 -18.31 10.55 -8.20
C THR A 36 -17.27 9.74 -8.98
N VAL A 37 -17.73 8.76 -9.75
CA VAL A 37 -16.91 8.01 -10.71
C VAL A 37 -17.17 8.58 -12.11
N ASP A 38 -16.49 9.67 -12.44
CA ASP A 38 -16.61 10.38 -13.72
C ASP A 38 -15.40 10.15 -14.65
N GLY A 39 -14.33 9.53 -14.13
CA GLY A 39 -13.08 9.38 -14.88
C GLY A 39 -12.22 10.64 -14.91
N ASP A 40 -12.52 11.66 -14.11
CA ASP A 40 -11.75 12.89 -14.02
C ASP A 40 -11.06 13.04 -12.66
N PHE A 41 -9.74 13.25 -12.69
CA PHE A 41 -8.96 13.43 -11.47
C PHE A 41 -9.03 14.90 -11.04
N GLY A 42 -10.21 15.29 -10.57
CA GLY A 42 -10.50 16.60 -9.99
C GLY A 42 -10.08 16.75 -8.52
N SER A 43 -10.50 17.86 -7.91
CA SER A 43 -10.20 18.19 -6.51
C SER A 43 -10.75 17.15 -5.53
N ALA A 44 -11.95 16.62 -5.78
CA ALA A 44 -12.56 15.57 -4.95
C ALA A 44 -11.74 14.28 -4.97
N THR A 45 -11.33 13.82 -6.15
CA THR A 45 -10.44 12.66 -6.30
C THR A 45 -9.11 12.88 -5.59
N ARG A 46 -8.49 14.07 -5.71
CA ARG A 46 -7.25 14.40 -5.00
C ARG A 46 -7.41 14.37 -3.49
N ALA A 47 -8.48 14.96 -2.96
CA ALA A 47 -8.76 14.94 -1.53
C ALA A 47 -8.94 13.51 -1.01
N ALA A 48 -9.65 12.66 -1.75
CA ALA A 48 -9.82 11.26 -1.42
C ALA A 48 -8.49 10.48 -1.44
N VAL A 49 -7.62 10.72 -2.43
CA VAL A 49 -6.28 10.10 -2.49
C VAL A 49 -5.43 10.53 -1.31
N LEU A 50 -5.38 11.82 -0.99
CA LEU A 50 -4.62 12.32 0.17
C LEU A 50 -5.08 11.67 1.47
N LYS A 51 -6.40 11.63 1.69
CA LYS A 51 -6.98 10.99 2.87
C LYS A 51 -6.63 9.50 2.92
N PHE A 52 -6.76 8.80 1.79
CA PHE A 52 -6.41 7.39 1.70
C PHE A 52 -4.91 7.16 2.02
N GLN A 53 -4.02 7.97 1.45
CA GLN A 53 -2.58 7.88 1.69
C GLN A 53 -2.26 8.10 3.17
N GLN A 54 -2.82 9.15 3.79
CA GLN A 54 -2.66 9.44 5.22
C GLN A 54 -3.13 8.26 6.10
N GLN A 55 -4.30 7.71 5.80
CA GLN A 55 -4.89 6.60 6.57
C GLN A 55 -4.09 5.29 6.44
N ASN A 56 -3.34 5.12 5.34
CA ASN A 56 -2.59 3.89 5.06
C ASN A 56 -1.07 4.07 5.26
N GLY A 57 -0.63 5.15 5.91
CA GLY A 57 0.79 5.39 6.22
C GLY A 57 1.66 5.66 4.99
N LEU A 58 1.06 6.06 3.86
CA LEU A 58 1.77 6.43 2.64
C LEU A 58 2.16 7.91 2.67
N VAL A 59 3.12 8.30 1.82
CA VAL A 59 3.39 9.71 1.54
C VAL A 59 2.13 10.35 0.95
N ALA A 60 1.58 11.34 1.63
CA ALA A 60 0.36 12.03 1.25
C ALA A 60 0.63 13.17 0.25
N ASP A 61 1.10 12.82 -0.95
CA ASP A 61 1.43 13.75 -2.03
C ASP A 61 0.25 13.99 -3.01
N GLY A 62 -0.81 13.18 -2.92
CA GLY A 62 -1.95 13.21 -3.83
C GLY A 62 -1.67 12.57 -5.19
N ILE A 63 -0.56 11.83 -5.32
CA ILE A 63 -0.13 11.14 -6.53
C ILE A 63 -0.35 9.63 -6.35
N VAL A 64 -1.03 9.02 -7.32
CA VAL A 64 -1.29 7.57 -7.32
C VAL A 64 -0.22 6.87 -8.13
N GLY A 65 0.90 6.57 -7.46
CA GLY A 65 1.94 5.70 -7.98
C GLY A 65 1.74 4.22 -7.59
N THR A 66 2.73 3.38 -7.89
CA THR A 66 2.68 1.93 -7.65
C THR A 66 2.30 1.56 -6.22
N GLN A 67 2.83 2.26 -5.22
CA GLN A 67 2.55 1.99 -3.81
C GLN A 67 1.08 2.28 -3.46
N THR A 68 0.54 3.42 -3.93
CA THR A 68 -0.87 3.78 -3.75
C THR A 68 -1.79 2.78 -4.44
N TRP A 69 -1.46 2.36 -5.67
CA TRP A 69 -2.20 1.32 -6.40
C TRP A 69 -2.23 -0.02 -5.68
N GLN A 70 -1.09 -0.46 -5.15
CA GLN A 70 -1.01 -1.68 -4.37
C GLN A 70 -1.86 -1.58 -3.10
N ALA A 71 -1.78 -0.48 -2.36
CA ALA A 71 -2.58 -0.26 -1.16
C ALA A 71 -4.09 -0.24 -1.47
N LEU A 72 -4.52 0.40 -2.55
CA LEU A 72 -5.94 0.45 -2.95
C LEU A 72 -6.51 -0.95 -3.26
N ARG A 73 -5.68 -1.84 -3.82
CA ARG A 73 -6.07 -3.22 -4.18
C ARG A 73 -6.07 -4.19 -3.02
N ARG A 74 -5.34 -3.90 -1.95
CA ARG A 74 -5.44 -4.70 -0.73
C ARG A 74 -6.87 -4.54 -0.23
N GLY A 75 -7.72 -5.55 -0.42
CA GLY A 75 -9.04 -5.60 0.22
C GLY A 75 -8.85 -5.42 1.73
N GLY A 76 -9.86 -4.93 2.46
CA GLY A 76 -9.78 -4.69 3.92
C GLY A 76 -9.52 -5.94 4.78
N ASN A 77 -9.06 -7.03 4.17
CA ASN A 77 -8.72 -8.31 4.79
C ASN A 77 -7.51 -9.00 4.09
N ALA A 78 -6.69 -8.26 3.32
CA ALA A 78 -5.47 -8.82 2.76
C ALA A 78 -4.40 -8.95 3.86
N PRO A 79 -3.77 -10.12 4.04
CA PRO A 79 -2.74 -10.29 5.06
C PRO A 79 -1.56 -9.36 4.76
N ILE A 80 -1.16 -8.58 5.77
CA ILE A 80 0.05 -7.74 5.72
C ILE A 80 1.25 -8.64 5.42
N GLN A 81 2.04 -8.30 4.40
CA GLN A 81 3.29 -9.01 4.15
C GLN A 81 4.37 -8.47 5.10
N LEU A 82 5.22 -9.36 5.63
CA LEU A 82 6.34 -8.97 6.49
C LEU A 82 7.28 -7.96 5.80
N THR A 83 7.44 -8.07 4.48
CA THR A 83 8.25 -7.14 3.68
C THR A 83 7.66 -5.73 3.65
N ASP A 84 6.33 -5.60 3.59
CA ASP A 84 5.68 -4.29 3.69
C ASP A 84 5.88 -3.70 5.08
N ALA A 85 5.68 -4.52 6.12
CA ALA A 85 5.83 -4.08 7.49
C ALA A 85 7.26 -3.57 7.74
N ALA A 86 8.28 -4.21 7.16
CA ALA A 86 9.68 -3.78 7.26
C ALA A 86 9.99 -2.44 6.55
N ILE A 87 9.30 -2.13 5.44
CA ILE A 87 9.48 -0.86 4.71
C ILE A 87 8.93 0.33 5.50
N TYR A 88 7.84 0.13 6.25
CA TYR A 88 7.12 1.20 6.96
C TYR A 88 7.35 1.20 8.48
N TYR A 89 8.34 0.44 8.96
CA TYR A 89 8.65 0.35 10.39
C TYR A 89 9.38 1.61 10.88
N GLU A 90 8.67 2.45 11.63
CA GLU A 90 9.15 3.69 12.27
C GLU A 90 8.77 3.72 13.76
N PRO A 91 9.40 2.88 14.61
CA PRO A 91 9.00 2.72 16.01
C PRO A 91 9.24 3.97 16.86
N SER A 92 10.11 4.88 16.43
CA SER A 92 10.32 6.19 17.07
C SER A 92 9.12 7.13 16.90
N LYS A 93 8.30 6.90 15.87
CA LYS A 93 7.13 7.70 15.55
C LYS A 93 5.84 7.02 15.97
N TYR A 94 5.80 5.69 15.93
CA TYR A 94 4.62 4.89 16.19
C TYR A 94 4.93 3.74 17.14
N PHE A 95 4.75 3.98 18.44
CA PHE A 95 5.08 3.02 19.50
C PHE A 95 4.42 1.65 19.32
N TYR A 96 3.15 1.62 18.88
CA TYR A 96 2.38 0.39 18.65
C TYR A 96 3.00 -0.53 17.58
N GLN A 97 3.81 0.01 16.65
CA GLN A 97 4.46 -0.83 15.64
C GLN A 97 5.47 -1.76 16.29
N LYS A 98 6.25 -1.25 17.25
CA LYS A 98 7.23 -2.04 17.99
C LYS A 98 6.55 -3.19 18.73
N GLU A 99 5.48 -2.90 19.46
CA GLU A 99 4.71 -3.91 20.20
C GLU A 99 4.10 -4.97 19.26
N ALA A 100 3.56 -4.55 18.12
CA ALA A 100 3.01 -5.47 17.13
C ALA A 100 4.08 -6.40 16.54
N PHE A 101 5.27 -5.88 16.27
CA PHE A 101 6.40 -6.68 15.80
C PHE A 101 6.96 -7.61 16.87
N GLU A 102 7.03 -7.16 18.12
CA GLU A 102 7.46 -7.98 19.26
C GLU A 102 6.47 -9.13 19.52
N TRP A 103 5.16 -8.85 19.47
CA TRP A 103 4.12 -9.87 19.52
C TRP A 103 4.23 -10.86 18.36
N LEU A 104 4.46 -10.37 17.13
CA LEU A 104 4.59 -11.24 15.96
C LEU A 104 5.83 -12.12 16.04
N GLN A 105 6.96 -11.56 16.49
CA GLN A 105 8.19 -12.30 16.75
C GLN A 105 7.96 -13.39 17.80
N SER A 106 7.12 -13.15 18.82
CA SER A 106 6.83 -14.16 19.85
C SER A 106 6.04 -15.36 19.32
N GLN A 107 5.41 -15.27 18.15
CA GLN A 107 4.73 -16.39 17.50
C GLN A 107 5.69 -17.30 16.72
N ILE A 108 6.93 -16.86 16.49
CA ILE A 108 7.92 -17.58 15.67
C ILE A 108 8.86 -18.36 16.60
N SER A 109 9.13 -19.63 16.27
CA SER A 109 10.05 -20.46 17.05
C SER A 109 11.49 -19.93 16.99
N SER A 110 12.26 -20.11 18.07
CA SER A 110 13.69 -19.73 18.09
C SER A 110 14.48 -20.37 16.94
N SER A 111 14.19 -21.62 16.60
CA SER A 111 14.84 -22.33 15.49
C SER A 111 14.57 -21.69 14.13
N ALA A 112 13.35 -21.18 13.90
CA ALA A 112 13.01 -20.48 12.66
C ALA A 112 13.70 -19.11 12.59
N LEU A 113 13.79 -18.39 13.70
CA LEU A 113 14.52 -17.12 13.79
C LEU A 113 16.03 -17.31 13.58
N GLU A 114 16.61 -18.37 14.13
CA GLU A 114 18.02 -18.75 13.93
C GLU A 114 18.31 -19.09 12.46
N GLU A 115 17.46 -19.90 11.83
CA GLU A 115 17.58 -20.26 10.42
C GLU A 115 17.44 -19.03 9.52
N PHE A 116 16.49 -18.13 9.83
CA PHE A 116 16.35 -16.86 9.13
C PHE A 116 17.62 -16.01 9.24
N ALA A 117 18.15 -15.82 10.47
CA ALA A 117 19.36 -15.04 10.68
C ALA A 117 20.57 -15.62 9.95
N ARG A 118 20.70 -16.95 9.91
CA ARG A 118 21.74 -17.65 9.16
C ARG A 118 21.65 -17.35 7.66
N ARG A 119 20.46 -17.48 7.07
CA ARG A 119 20.24 -17.17 5.64
C ARG A 119 20.49 -15.71 5.34
N TRP A 120 20.02 -14.80 6.19
CA TRP A 120 20.20 -13.36 6.01
C TRP A 120 21.66 -12.94 5.98
N ARG A 121 22.48 -13.45 6.91
CA ARG A 121 23.92 -13.14 6.95
C ARG A 121 24.68 -13.66 5.73
N ASN A 122 24.23 -14.78 5.15
CA ASN A 122 24.85 -15.40 3.96
C ASN A 122 24.43 -14.76 2.63
N LEU A 123 23.50 -13.80 2.65
CA LEU A 123 23.08 -13.03 1.47
C LEU A 123 23.90 -11.73 1.29
N ARG A 124 24.87 -11.46 2.17
CA ARG A 124 25.84 -10.36 2.06
C ARG A 124 27.13 -10.81 1.42
#